data_AF-A0A5N7DNH5-F1
#
_entry.id   AF-A0A5N7DNH5-F1
#
_cell.length_a   1.000
_cell.length_b   1.000
_cell.length_c   1.000
_cell.angle_alpha   90.00
_cell.angle_beta   90.00
_cell.angle_gamma   90.00
#
_symmetry.space_group_name_H-M   'P 1'
#
loop_
_entity.id
_entity.type
_entity.pdbx_description
1 polymer ?
#
loop_
_entity_poly.entity_id
_entity_poly.type
_entity_poly.pdbx_seq_one_letter_code
_entity_poly.pdbx_strand_id
1 'polypeptide(L)'
;MKGPLVDILPSSLGNLEVLEIEEDHYLDLLFDLSRLVQGRASFPRLERITLYLMNLDKSPLNSLSHEYGTVGIDFRVKAQVF
;
A
#
# COMPACT_ATOMS: atom_id res chain seq x y z
N MET A 1 -0.53 9.45 -15.04
CA MET A 1 0.90 9.05 -14.95
C MET A 1 0.98 7.93 -13.93
N LYS A 2 1.70 6.84 -14.22
CA LYS A 2 1.97 5.76 -13.24
C LYS A 2 2.92 6.28 -12.16
N GLY A 3 2.78 5.79 -10.93
CA GLY A 3 3.65 6.14 -9.80
C GLY A 3 4.77 5.12 -9.62
N PRO A 4 5.86 5.46 -8.92
CA PRO A 4 7.04 4.62 -8.78
C PRO A 4 6.72 3.17 -8.40
N LEU A 5 5.80 2.93 -7.47
CA LEU A 5 5.40 1.56 -7.09
C LEU A 5 4.82 0.75 -8.26
N VAL A 6 4.02 1.37 -9.13
CA VAL A 6 3.42 0.68 -10.28
C VAL A 6 4.48 0.28 -11.31
N ASP A 7 5.58 1.02 -11.37
CA ASP A 7 6.63 0.83 -12.37
C ASP A 7 7.74 -0.15 -11.89
N ILE A 8 7.93 -0.30 -10.57
CA ILE A 8 8.98 -1.15 -10.00
C ILE A 8 8.49 -2.51 -9.51
N LEU A 9 7.21 -2.65 -9.15
CA LEU A 9 6.70 -3.90 -8.59
C LEU A 9 6.44 -4.95 -9.69
N PRO A 10 6.79 -6.22 -9.46
CA PRO A 10 6.52 -7.26 -10.43
C PRO A 10 5.02 -7.58 -10.48
N SER A 11 4.48 -7.86 -11.66
CA SER A 11 3.06 -8.25 -11.83
C SER A 11 2.70 -9.56 -11.14
N SER A 12 3.70 -10.39 -10.82
CA SER A 12 3.55 -11.65 -10.09
C SER A 12 3.49 -11.46 -8.57
N LEU A 13 3.65 -10.23 -8.06
CA LEU A 13 3.66 -9.96 -6.62
C LEU A 13 2.33 -10.39 -5.98
N GLY A 14 2.42 -11.28 -4.98
CA GLY A 14 1.26 -11.74 -4.21
C GLY A 14 1.01 -10.90 -2.97
N ASN A 15 2.07 -10.53 -2.27
CA ASN A 15 2.02 -9.77 -1.02
C ASN A 15 3.05 -8.63 -1.07
N LEU A 16 2.65 -7.45 -0.65
CA LEU A 16 3.54 -6.31 -0.44
C LEU A 16 3.62 -5.99 1.05
N GLU A 17 4.80 -6.02 1.64
CA GLU A 17 5.04 -5.56 3.00
C GLU A 17 5.95 -4.33 2.94
N VAL A 18 5.49 -3.22 3.51
CA VAL A 18 6.24 -1.96 3.56
C VAL A 18 6.59 -1.68 5.01
N LEU A 19 7.89 -1.62 5.28
CA LEU A 19 8.52 -1.45 6.59
C LEU A 19 9.31 -0.14 6.59
N GLU A 20 9.70 0.33 7.78
CA GLU A 20 10.65 1.45 7.92
C GLU A 20 10.21 2.70 7.17
N ILE A 21 8.90 3.00 7.25
CA ILE A 21 8.32 4.16 6.58
C ILE A 21 8.75 5.43 7.32
N GLU A 22 9.63 6.21 6.70
CA GLU A 22 10.01 7.53 7.19
C GLU A 22 8.83 8.51 7.07
N GLU A 23 8.67 9.38 8.06
CA GLU A 23 7.54 10.32 8.15
C GLU A 23 7.48 11.25 6.93
N ASP A 24 8.64 11.73 6.46
CA ASP A 24 8.77 12.61 5.30
C ASP A 24 8.31 11.95 3.99
N HIS A 25 8.34 10.61 3.92
CA HIS A 25 7.92 9.83 2.76
C HIS A 25 6.50 9.27 2.86
N TYR A 26 5.83 9.48 4.00
CA TYR A 26 4.52 8.88 4.26
C TYR A 26 3.45 9.33 3.26
N LEU A 27 3.38 10.64 2.94
CA LEU A 27 2.40 11.16 1.99
C LEU A 27 2.61 10.63 0.57
N ASP A 28 3.87 10.57 0.13
CA ASP A 28 4.22 10.02 -1.18
C ASP A 28 3.87 8.53 -1.28
N LEU A 29 4.13 7.78 -0.21
CA LEU A 29 3.74 6.38 -0.12
C LEU A 29 2.22 6.21 -0.19
N LEU A 30 1.43 7.00 0.54
CA LEU A 30 -0.04 6.94 0.47
C LEU A 30 -0.54 7.20 -0.95
N PHE A 31 0.06 8.17 -1.63
CA PHE A 31 -0.29 8.50 -3.00
C PHE A 31 0.04 7.35 -3.96
N ASP A 32 1.21 6.74 -3.84
CA ASP A 32 1.58 5.60 -4.66
C ASP A 32 0.73 4.35 -4.37
N LEU A 33 0.36 4.12 -3.10
CA LEU A 33 -0.58 3.08 -2.73
C LEU A 33 -1.97 3.33 -3.35
N SER A 34 -2.47 4.56 -3.38
CA SER A 34 -3.75 4.85 -4.07
C SER A 34 -3.66 4.52 -5.58
N ARG A 35 -2.51 4.73 -6.20
CA ARG A 35 -2.28 4.42 -7.61
C ARG A 35 -2.20 2.92 -7.89
N LEU A 36 -1.75 2.11 -6.94
CA LEU A 36 -1.79 0.65 -7.07
C LEU A 36 -3.22 0.11 -7.17
N VAL A 37 -4.18 0.71 -6.46
CA VAL A 37 -5.61 0.39 -6.61
C VAL A 37 -6.07 0.65 -8.04
N GLN A 38 -5.76 1.84 -8.58
CA GLN A 38 -6.07 2.21 -9.97
C GLN A 38 -5.36 1.29 -10.97
N GLY A 39 -4.18 0.79 -10.61
CA GLY A 39 -3.35 -0.12 -11.38
C GLY A 39 -3.67 -1.61 -11.20
N ARG A 40 -4.80 -2.00 -10.58
CA ARG A 40 -5.15 -3.40 -10.25
C ARG A 40 -4.89 -4.41 -11.36
N ALA A 41 -5.16 -4.04 -12.62
CA ALA A 41 -4.94 -4.90 -13.79
C ALA A 41 -3.46 -5.25 -14.04
N SER A 42 -2.53 -4.39 -13.58
CA SER A 42 -1.07 -4.64 -13.67
C SER A 42 -0.58 -5.59 -12.59
N PHE A 43 -1.36 -5.79 -11.52
CA PHE A 43 -1.02 -6.62 -10.37
C PHE A 43 -2.10 -7.68 -10.14
N PRO A 44 -2.37 -8.57 -11.11
CA PRO A 44 -3.48 -9.52 -11.04
C PRO A 44 -3.42 -10.41 -9.79
N ARG A 45 -2.20 -10.74 -9.33
CA ARG A 45 -1.93 -11.64 -8.20
C ARG A 45 -1.80 -10.95 -6.85
N LEU A 46 -1.83 -9.63 -6.79
CA LEU A 46 -1.67 -8.93 -5.51
C LEU A 46 -2.93 -9.17 -4.67
N GLU A 47 -2.73 -9.85 -3.54
CA GLU A 47 -3.78 -10.25 -2.61
C GLU A 47 -3.73 -9.44 -1.32
N ARG A 48 -2.55 -9.03 -0.88
CA ARG A 48 -2.37 -8.32 0.39
C ARG A 48 -1.31 -7.24 0.33
N ILE A 49 -1.58 -6.14 1.04
CA ILE A 49 -0.60 -5.11 1.38
C ILE A 49 -0.59 -4.93 2.90
N THR A 50 0.59 -4.94 3.51
CA THR A 50 0.77 -4.66 4.93
C THR A 50 1.73 -3.49 5.12
N LEU A 51 1.26 -2.43 5.77
CA LEU A 51 2.12 -1.32 6.21
C LEU A 51 2.48 -1.50 7.68
N TYR A 52 3.76 -1.36 8.00
CA TYR A 52 4.27 -1.33 9.36
C TYR A 52 4.65 0.10 9.73
N LEU A 53 3.99 0.68 10.73
CA LEU A 53 4.16 2.08 11.14
C LEU A 53 4.64 2.15 12.60
N MET A 54 5.60 3.03 12.90
CA MET A 54 6.18 3.14 14.24
C MET A 54 5.36 4.01 15.22
N ASN A 55 4.60 5.00 14.75
CA ASN A 55 3.76 5.86 15.59
C ASN A 55 2.86 6.76 14.74
N LEU A 56 1.78 6.25 14.15
CA LEU A 56 0.98 7.03 13.20
C LEU A 56 -0.52 6.96 13.43
N ASP A 57 -1.14 8.12 13.24
CA ASP A 57 -2.56 8.28 13.04
C ASP A 57 -3.00 7.47 11.82
N LYS A 58 -3.92 6.53 12.04
CA LYS A 58 -4.45 5.63 11.00
C LYS A 58 -5.57 6.28 10.19
N SER A 59 -6.01 7.48 10.55
CA SER A 59 -7.13 8.15 9.89
C SER A 59 -6.97 8.29 8.37
N PRO A 60 -5.78 8.58 7.79
CA PRO A 60 -5.60 8.63 6.34
C PRO A 60 -5.66 7.25 5.66
N LEU A 61 -5.39 6.18 6.41
CA LEU A 61 -5.35 4.80 5.93
C LEU A 61 -6.73 4.17 5.83
N ASN A 62 -7.73 4.75 6.49
CA ASN A 62 -9.10 4.23 6.44
C ASN A 62 -9.68 4.29 5.02
N SER A 63 -9.43 5.38 4.29
CA SER A 63 -9.85 5.52 2.90
C SER A 63 -9.17 4.50 2.00
N LEU A 64 -7.85 4.32 2.16
CA LEU A 64 -7.10 3.32 1.40
C LEU A 64 -7.58 1.89 1.69
N SER A 65 -7.83 1.57 2.96
CA SER A 65 -8.37 0.26 3.35
C SER A 65 -9.70 -0.03 2.65
N HIS A 66 -10.58 0.97 2.56
CA HIS A 66 -11.83 0.85 1.82
C HIS A 66 -11.59 0.62 0.33
N GLU A 67 -10.76 1.45 -0.32
CA GLU A 67 -10.44 1.36 -1.74
C GLU A 67 -9.85 -0.02 -2.11
N TYR A 68 -8.88 -0.51 -1.34
CA TYR A 68 -8.29 -1.83 -1.55
C TYR A 68 -9.31 -2.96 -1.37
N GLY A 69 -10.20 -2.85 -0.37
CA GLY A 69 -11.29 -3.79 -0.18
C GLY A 69 -12.21 -3.89 -1.41
N THR A 70 -12.49 -2.78 -2.10
CA THR A 70 -13.34 -2.80 -3.32
C THR A 70 -12.70 -3.53 -4.49
N VAL A 71 -11.37 -3.63 -4.54
CA VAL A 71 -10.63 -4.34 -5.60
C VAL A 71 -10.11 -5.71 -5.17
N GLY A 72 -10.59 -6.21 -4.03
CA GLY A 72 -10.28 -7.55 -3.51
C GLY A 72 -8.86 -7.70 -2.97
N ILE A 73 -8.25 -6.62 -2.51
CA ILE A 73 -6.92 -6.62 -1.87
C ILE A 73 -7.10 -6.40 -0.37
N ASP A 74 -6.50 -7.29 0.43
CA ASP A 74 -6.46 -7.19 1.89
C ASP A 74 -5.42 -6.14 2.31
N PHE A 75 -5.86 -4.98 2.77
CA PHE A 75 -4.98 -3.91 3.24
C PHE A 75 -4.90 -3.89 4.76
N ARG A 76 -3.68 -4.03 5.30
CA ARG A 76 -3.43 -4.12 6.74
C ARG A 76 -2.45 -3.07 7.20
N VAL A 77 -2.69 -2.56 8.40
CA VAL A 77 -1.77 -1.64 9.09
C VAL A 77 -1.40 -2.27 10.43
N LYS A 78 -0.11 -2.55 10.60
CA LYS A 78 0.47 -3.10 11.82
C LYS A 78 1.39 -2.06 12.47
N ALA A 79 1.53 -2.17 13.79
CA ALA A 79 2.59 -1.45 14.47
C ALA A 79 3.94 -2.11 14.13
N GLN A 80 4.96 -1.31 13.85
CA GLN A 80 6.32 -1.80 13.75
C GLN A 80 6.88 -1.95 15.16
N VAL A 81 7.26 -3.16 15.54
CA VAL A 81 7.88 -3.46 16.84
C VAL A 81 9.33 -3.85 16.57
N PHE A 82 10.26 -3.15 17.21
CA PHE A 82 11.70 -3.43 17.14
C PHE A 82 12.12 -4.47 18.18
#